data_AF-A0A7K4FIT6-F1
#
_entry.id   AF-A0A7K4FIT6-F1
#
_cell.length_a   1.000
_cell.length_b   1.000
_cell.length_c   1.000
_cell.angle_alpha   90.00
_cell.angle_beta   90.00
_cell.angle_gamma   90.00
#
_symmetry.space_group_name_H-M   'P 1'
#
loop_
_entity.id
_entity.type
_entity.pdbx_description
1 polymer ?
#
loop_
_entity_poly.entity_id
_entity_poly.type
_entity_poly.pdbx_seq_one_letter_code
_entity_poly.pdbx_strand_id
1 'polypeptide(L)' 'MVDAYATLAAGIAIAGGLIGTGMAQSGIGAAGMGIIAEKPEKFGQVLFFFVIPETLWIIGFVLGIILLLGIL' A
#
# COMPACT_ATOMS: atom_id res chain seq x y z
N MET A 1 23.28 17.53 2.85
CA MET A 1 23.16 16.47 1.80
C MET A 1 22.61 15.25 2.49
N VAL A 2 21.59 14.61 1.92
CA VAL A 2 21.05 13.35 2.45
C VAL A 2 22.14 12.28 2.34
N ASP A 3 22.40 11.55 3.41
CA ASP A 3 23.43 10.50 3.38
C ASP A 3 22.95 9.24 2.62
N ALA A 4 23.92 8.39 2.25
CA ALA A 4 23.64 7.18 1.49
C ALA A 4 22.76 6.17 2.28
N TYR A 5 22.77 6.23 3.61
CA TYR A 5 21.97 5.34 4.45
C TYR A 5 20.50 5.79 4.49
N ALA A 6 20.25 7.09 4.57
CA ALA A 6 18.92 7.68 4.55
C ALA A 6 18.21 7.44 3.21
N THR A 7 18.93 7.55 2.08
CA THR A 7 18.39 7.21 0.76
C THR A 7 18.06 5.72 0.62
N LEU A 8 18.91 4.82 1.14
CA LEU A 8 18.63 3.39 1.17
C LEU A 8 17.42 3.06 2.06
N ALA A 9 17.36 3.64 3.25
CA ALA A 9 16.26 3.46 4.20
C ALA A 9 14.92 3.94 3.61
N ALA A 10 14.92 5.08 2.90
CA ALA A 10 13.75 5.58 2.19
C ALA A 10 13.25 4.59 1.13
N GLY A 11 14.17 4.01 0.34
CA GLY A 11 13.84 2.99 -0.64
C GLY A 11 13.20 1.76 -0.01
N ILE A 12 13.74 1.28 1.11
CA ILE A 12 13.19 0.14 1.85
C ILE A 12 11.80 0.45 2.41
N ALA A 13 11.60 1.64 2.99
CA ALA A 13 10.30 2.05 3.53
C ALA A 13 9.20 2.09 2.45
N ILE A 14 9.50 2.69 1.29
CA ILE A 14 8.58 2.79 0.16
C ILE A 14 8.27 1.38 -0.38
N ALA A 15 9.31 0.58 -0.64
CA ALA A 15 9.16 -0.77 -1.18
C ALA A 15 8.36 -1.68 -0.24
N GLY A 16 8.66 -1.64 1.07
CA GLY A 16 7.95 -2.41 2.07
C GLY A 16 6.46 -2.08 2.14
N GLY A 17 6.11 -0.79 2.08
CA GLY A 17 4.72 -0.33 2.03
C GLY A 17 3.98 -0.85 0.79
N LEU A 18 4.58 -0.70 -0.39
CA LEU A 18 4.00 -1.15 -1.66
C LEU A 18 3.82 -2.67 -1.73
N ILE A 19 4.84 -3.44 -1.30
CA ILE A 19 4.78 -4.90 -1.27
C ILE A 19 3.69 -5.36 -0.29
N GLY A 20 3.63 -4.76 0.90
CA GLY A 20 2.61 -5.08 1.91
C GLY A 20 1.19 -4.82 1.41
N THR A 21 0.94 -3.66 0.78
CA THR A 21 -0.34 -3.34 0.15
C THR A 21 -0.69 -4.35 -0.94
N GLY A 22 0.23 -4.64 -1.86
CA GLY A 22 -0.01 -5.59 -2.95
C GLY A 22 -0.31 -7.02 -2.47
N MET A 23 0.39 -7.49 -1.44
CA MET A 23 0.13 -8.79 -0.82
C MET A 23 -1.28 -8.86 -0.24
N ALA A 24 -1.71 -7.84 0.51
CA ALA A 24 -3.06 -7.80 1.07
C ALA A 24 -4.14 -7.73 -0.04
N GLN A 25 -3.93 -6.88 -1.04
CA GLN A 25 -4.87 -6.70 -2.14
C GLN A 25 -4.98 -7.90 -3.07
N SER A 26 -3.93 -8.71 -3.20
CA SER A 26 -3.99 -9.93 -4.05
C SER A 26 -5.09 -10.89 -3.59
N GLY A 27 -5.21 -11.12 -2.28
CA GLY A 27 -6.27 -11.95 -1.71
C GLY A 27 -7.65 -11.28 -1.75
N ILE A 28 -7.72 -10.00 -1.37
CA ILE A 28 -8.99 -9.26 -1.34
C ILE A 28 -9.57 -9.11 -2.74
N GLY A 29 -8.74 -8.80 -3.73
CA GLY A 29 -9.15 -8.68 -5.13
C GLY A 29 -9.66 -10.00 -5.70
N ALA A 30 -8.93 -11.10 -5.50
CA ALA A 30 -9.35 -12.41 -5.98
C ALA A 30 -10.71 -12.84 -5.39
N ALA A 31 -10.88 -12.72 -4.07
CA ALA A 31 -12.16 -13.02 -3.42
C ALA A 31 -13.27 -12.05 -3.83
N GLY A 32 -12.95 -10.76 -3.92
CA GLY A 32 -13.86 -9.69 -4.28
C GLY A 32 -14.44 -9.84 -5.69
N MET A 33 -13.61 -10.23 -6.66
CA MET A 33 -14.08 -10.50 -8.02
C MET A 33 -15.04 -11.68 -8.09
N GLY A 34 -14.85 -12.72 -7.26
CA GLY A 34 -15.82 -13.81 -7.12
C GLY A 34 -17.17 -13.33 -6.60
N ILE A 35 -17.17 -12.46 -5.58
CA ILE A 35 -18.41 -11.86 -5.05
C ILE A 35 -19.09 -11.01 -6.12
N ILE A 36 -18.35 -10.17 -6.85
CA ILE A 36 -18.90 -9.29 -7.89
C ILE A 36 -19.49 -10.10 -9.05
N ALA A 37 -18.89 -11.25 -9.39
CA ALA A 37 -19.40 -12.13 -10.45
C ALA A 37 -20.77 -12.73 -10.12
N GLU A 38 -21.06 -13.05 -8.85
CA GLU A 38 -22.36 -13.55 -8.42
C GLU A 38 -23.34 -12.44 -8.01
N LYS A 39 -22.83 -11.36 -7.42
CA LYS A 39 -23.60 -10.28 -6.78
C LYS A 39 -23.00 -8.91 -7.13
N PRO A 40 -23.26 -8.38 -8.34
CA PRO A 40 -22.66 -7.12 -8.80
C PRO A 40 -23.02 -5.92 -7.91
N GLU A 41 -24.17 -5.95 -7.25
CA GLU A 41 -24.60 -4.92 -6.29
C GLU A 41 -23.69 -4.82 -5.05
N LYS A 42 -22.84 -5.84 -4.79
CA LYS A 42 -21.86 -5.84 -3.70
C LYS A 42 -20.53 -5.17 -4.05
N PHE A 43 -20.39 -4.61 -5.25
CA PHE A 43 -19.18 -3.90 -5.69
C PHE A 43 -18.68 -2.88 -4.65
N GLY A 44 -19.56 -2.03 -4.12
CA GLY A 44 -19.16 -1.01 -3.15
C GLY A 44 -18.59 -1.59 -1.85
N GLN A 45 -19.12 -2.73 -1.39
CA GLN A 45 -18.60 -3.43 -0.21
C GLN A 45 -17.22 -4.05 -0.50
N VAL A 46 -17.06 -4.67 -1.67
CA VAL A 46 -15.76 -5.22 -2.11
C VAL A 46 -14.71 -4.12 -2.23
N LEU A 47 -15.07 -2.99 -2.85
CA LEU A 47 -14.19 -1.83 -3.00
C LEU A 47 -13.77 -1.28 -1.63
N PHE A 48 -14.69 -1.20 -0.66
CA PHE A 48 -14.36 -0.77 0.70
C PHE A 48 -13.27 -1.64 1.32
N PHE A 49 -13.39 -2.97 1.24
CA PHE A 49 -12.34 -3.87 1.72
C PHE A 49 -11.04 -3.74 0.94
N PHE A 50 -11.11 -3.52 -0.38
CA PHE A 50 -9.94 -3.37 -1.25
C PHE A 50 -9.11 -2.11 -0.95
N VAL A 51 -9.75 -1.06 -0.44
CA VAL A 51 -9.09 0.22 -0.10
C VAL A 51 -8.43 0.20 1.28
N ILE A 52 -8.83 -0.67 2.21
CA ILE A 52 -8.24 -0.72 3.57
C ILE A 52 -6.70 -0.84 3.55
N PRO A 53 -6.08 -1.72 2.73
CA PRO A 53 -4.62 -1.85 2.66
C PRO A 53 -3.88 -0.67 2.03
N GLU A 54 -4.57 0.31 1.43
CA GLU A 54 -3.94 1.51 0.85
C GLU A 54 -3.23 2.34 1.92
N THR A 55 -3.65 2.22 3.18
CA THR A 55 -2.97 2.87 4.32
C THR A 55 -1.52 2.43 4.48
N LEU A 56 -1.16 1.19 4.11
CA LEU A 56 0.18 0.63 4.30
C LEU A 56 1.21 1.30 3.38
N TRP A 57 0.92 1.43 2.09
CA TRP A 57 1.84 2.10 1.19
C TRP A 57 1.92 3.60 1.45
N ILE A 58 0.83 4.25 1.89
CA ILE A 58 0.86 5.68 2.25
C ILE A 58 1.85 5.89 3.40
N ILE A 59 1.83 5.04 4.43
CA ILE A 59 2.78 5.13 5.55
C ILE A 59 4.22 4.95 5.05
N GLY A 60 4.50 3.91 4.25
CA GLY A 60 5.84 3.67 3.70
C GLY A 60 6.33 4.79 2.79
N PHE A 61 5.42 5.35 1.98
CA PHE A 61 5.70 6.45 1.06
C PHE A 61 6.02 7.75 1.80
N VAL A 62 5.15 8.16 2.72
CA VAL A 62 5.34 9.39 3.50
C VAL A 62 6.62 9.30 4.33
N LEU A 63 6.88 8.16 4.97
CA LEU A 63 8.13 7.95 5.71
C LEU A 63 9.36 8.05 4.80
N GLY A 64 9.32 7.42 3.63
CA GLY A 64 10.39 7.53 2.64
C GLY A 64 10.67 8.98 2.24
N ILE A 65 9.62 9.78 1.99
CA ILE A 65 9.76 11.20 1.68
C ILE A 65 10.35 11.99 2.86
N ILE A 66 9.91 11.74 4.09
CA ILE A 66 10.47 12.38 5.29
C ILE A 66 11.97 12.14 5.41
N LEU A 67 12.43 10.91 5.16
CA LEU A 67 13.85 10.55 5.17
C LEU A 67 14.63 11.25 4.04
N LEU A 68 14.06 11.32 2.83
CA LEU A 68 14.68 12.01 1.69
C LEU A 68 14.74 13.53 1.84
N LEU A 69 13.83 14.11 2.63
CA LEU A 69 13.87 15.54 2.94
C LEU A 69 14.82 15.86 4.10
N GLY A 70 15.37 14.85 4.79
CA GLY A 70 16.22 15.03 5.97
C GLY A 70 15.48 15.72 7.12
N ILE A 71 14.17 15.48 7.23
CA ILE A 71 13.33 16.02 8.31
C ILE A 71 13.56 15.24 9.61
N LEU A 72 14.03 13.99 9.49
CA LEU A 72 14.43 13.12 10.59
C LEU A 72 15.96 13.03 10.64
#